data_AF-A0A132AFQ0-F1
#
_entry.id   AF-A0A132AFQ0-F1
#
_cell.length_a   1.000
_cell.length_b   1.000
_cell.length_c   1.000
_cell.angle_alpha   90.00
_cell.angle_beta   90.00
_cell.angle_gamma   90.00
#
_symmetry.space_group_name_H-M   'P 1'
#
loop_
_entity.id
_entity.type
_entity.pdbx_description
1 polymer ?
#
loop_
_entity_poly.entity_id
_entity_poly.type
_entity_poly.pdbx_seq_one_letter_code
_entity_poly.pdbx_strand_id
1 'polypeptide(L)'
;MKQKPFNLISCRFSEAAAPKFNALGRLFPQLYVIAIDAYYHYSVTIRFGISGVPSIYLLHNGRPVAKYNKTEITLDGLAEFIKAFTLIEPYSSSTNESNPSLVVIESDSEGPLVIVIENRTNYLLVFSWIFCLIVVAYYSSRSTFFHKIKDHIRIMWNEAQTVNHEHAE
;
A
#
# COMPACT_ATOMS: atom_id res chain seq x y z
N MET A 1 8.26 -11.69 -23.38
CA MET A 1 7.98 -10.26 -23.14
C MET A 1 8.49 -9.94 -21.73
N LYS A 2 9.61 -9.23 -21.56
CA LYS A 2 10.09 -8.81 -20.23
C LYS A 2 9.13 -7.72 -19.72
N GLN A 3 8.24 -8.06 -18.79
CA GLN A 3 7.46 -7.07 -18.07
C GLN A 3 8.43 -6.21 -17.27
N LYS A 4 8.37 -4.88 -17.44
CA LYS A 4 9.08 -3.94 -16.56
C LYS A 4 8.57 -4.17 -15.13
N PRO A 5 9.44 -4.05 -14.11
CA PRO A 5 8.99 -4.13 -12.72
C PRO A 5 7.85 -3.12 -12.50
N PHE A 6 6.75 -3.60 -11.90
CA PHE A 6 5.60 -2.76 -11.58
C PHE A 6 5.99 -1.83 -10.43
N ASN A 7 6.39 -0.60 -10.76
CA ASN A 7 6.61 0.47 -9.77
C ASN A 7 5.25 1.00 -9.31
N LEU A 8 4.54 0.21 -8.53
CA LEU A 8 3.28 0.60 -7.90
C LEU A 8 3.56 1.64 -6.81
N ILE A 9 2.69 2.64 -6.71
CA ILE A 9 2.58 3.40 -5.46
C ILE A 9 2.25 2.40 -4.35
N SER A 10 3.17 2.30 -3.39
CA SER A 10 3.29 1.15 -2.51
C SER A 10 2.05 0.96 -1.64
N CYS A 11 1.25 -0.05 -1.93
CA CYS A 11 0.17 -0.52 -1.06
C CYS A 11 0.61 -1.81 -0.37
N ARG A 12 0.68 -1.81 0.98
CA ARG A 12 1.05 -2.99 1.76
C ARG A 12 0.17 -4.21 1.48
N PHE A 13 -1.12 -3.98 1.21
CA PHE A 13 -2.06 -5.06 0.88
C PHE A 13 -1.75 -5.69 -0.48
N SER A 14 -1.36 -4.88 -1.46
CA SER A 14 -0.96 -5.38 -2.78
C SER A 14 0.36 -6.13 -2.72
N GLU A 15 1.35 -5.59 -1.99
CA GLU A 15 2.64 -6.26 -1.73
C GLU A 15 2.44 -7.65 -1.13
N ALA A 16 1.63 -7.76 -0.07
CA ALA A 16 1.33 -9.05 0.58
C ALA A 16 0.56 -10.04 -0.34
N ALA A 17 -0.07 -9.55 -1.41
CA ALA A 17 -0.77 -10.36 -2.39
C ALA A 17 0.10 -10.76 -3.58
N ALA A 18 1.21 -10.05 -3.86
CA ALA A 18 2.01 -10.25 -5.07
C ALA A 18 2.58 -11.66 -5.23
N PRO A 19 3.19 -12.28 -4.19
CA PRO A 19 3.71 -13.65 -4.31
C PRO A 19 2.60 -14.66 -4.59
N LYS A 20 1.41 -14.45 -4.02
CA LYS A 20 0.24 -15.32 -4.25
C LYS A 20 -0.25 -15.24 -5.70
N PHE A 21 -0.19 -14.05 -6.29
CA PHE A 21 -0.50 -13.83 -7.71
C PHE A 21 0.53 -14.44 -8.65
N ASN A 22 1.82 -14.35 -8.32
CA ASN A 22 2.88 -15.03 -9.08
C ASN A 22 2.69 -16.56 -9.03
N ALA A 23 2.40 -17.10 -7.84
CA ALA A 23 2.07 -18.51 -7.66
C ALA A 23 0.87 -18.93 -8.52
N LEU A 24 -0.15 -18.07 -8.63
CA LEU A 24 -1.32 -18.31 -9.48
C LEU A 24 -0.95 -18.51 -10.96
N GLY A 25 -0.07 -17.67 -11.50
CA GLY A 25 0.41 -17.79 -12.88
C GLY A 25 1.20 -19.09 -13.12
N ARG A 26 1.92 -19.56 -12.10
CA ARG A 26 2.61 -20.87 -12.14
C ARG A 26 1.65 -22.05 -12.04
N LEU A 27 0.60 -21.95 -11.22
CA LEU A 27 -0.38 -23.02 -10.98
C LEU A 27 -1.39 -23.17 -12.12
N PHE A 28 -1.71 -22.08 -12.82
CA PHE A 28 -2.67 -22.05 -13.92
C PHE A 28 -2.03 -21.50 -15.20
N PRO A 29 -1.07 -22.23 -15.81
CA PRO A 29 -0.42 -21.78 -17.04
C PRO A 29 -1.39 -21.62 -18.23
N GLN A 30 -2.57 -22.24 -18.16
CA GLN A 30 -3.65 -22.07 -19.13
C GLN A 30 -4.44 -20.76 -19.00
N LEU A 31 -4.22 -19.99 -17.93
CA LEU A 31 -4.87 -18.69 -17.70
C LEU A 31 -3.87 -17.55 -17.87
N TYR A 32 -4.33 -16.47 -18.51
CA TYR A 32 -3.56 -15.23 -18.57
C TYR A 32 -3.74 -14.44 -17.26
N VAL A 33 -2.68 -14.44 -16.44
CA VAL A 33 -2.62 -13.62 -15.23
C VAL A 33 -1.94 -12.29 -15.57
N ILE A 34 -2.66 -11.20 -15.37
CA ILE A 34 -2.20 -9.84 -15.68
C ILE A 34 -2.41 -8.97 -14.44
N ALA A 35 -1.37 -8.27 -14.02
CA ALA A 35 -1.45 -7.20 -13.04
C ALA A 35 -1.50 -5.85 -13.75
N ILE A 36 -2.31 -4.91 -13.24
CA ILE A 36 -2.41 -3.55 -13.78
C ILE A 36 -2.28 -2.58 -12.62
N ASP A 37 -1.48 -1.55 -12.81
CA ASP A 37 -1.35 -0.47 -11.84
C ASP A 37 -2.57 0.46 -11.92
N ALA A 38 -3.37 0.45 -10.85
CA ALA A 38 -4.57 1.27 -10.72
C ALA A 38 -4.28 2.78 -10.67
N TYR A 39 -3.06 3.18 -10.25
CA TYR A 39 -2.63 4.58 -10.20
C TYR A 39 -2.37 5.14 -11.60
N TYR A 40 -1.58 4.43 -12.42
CA TYR A 40 -1.27 4.88 -13.78
C TYR A 40 -2.42 4.66 -14.77
N HIS A 41 -3.26 3.64 -14.56
CA HIS A 41 -4.34 3.27 -15.49
C HIS A 41 -5.72 3.64 -14.95
N TYR A 42 -5.92 4.93 -14.65
CA TYR A 42 -7.18 5.43 -14.09
C TYR A 42 -8.42 5.08 -14.95
N SER A 43 -8.29 5.05 -16.27
CA SER A 43 -9.38 4.66 -17.17
C SER A 43 -9.86 3.22 -16.93
N VAL A 44 -8.94 2.30 -16.61
CA VAL A 44 -9.26 0.92 -16.23
C VAL A 44 -9.93 0.89 -14.87
N THR A 45 -9.38 1.62 -13.90
CA THR A 45 -9.93 1.74 -12.55
C THR A 45 -11.40 2.19 -12.56
N ILE A 46 -11.74 3.23 -13.33
CA ILE A 46 -13.14 3.67 -13.48
C ILE A 46 -13.98 2.62 -14.20
N ARG A 47 -13.50 2.10 -15.34
CA ARG A 47 -14.29 1.20 -16.19
C ARG A 47 -14.71 -0.08 -15.47
N PHE A 48 -13.85 -0.59 -14.58
CA PHE A 48 -14.13 -1.80 -13.79
C PHE A 48 -14.67 -1.50 -12.39
N GLY A 49 -14.93 -0.23 -12.07
CA GLY A 49 -15.49 0.20 -10.78
C GLY A 49 -14.58 -0.18 -9.60
N ILE A 50 -13.26 -0.04 -9.76
CA ILE A 50 -12.28 -0.40 -8.74
C ILE A 50 -12.28 0.67 -7.66
N SER A 51 -12.82 0.36 -6.49
CA SER A 51 -12.86 1.26 -5.32
C SER A 51 -11.66 1.11 -4.38
N GLY A 52 -10.86 0.06 -4.54
CA GLY A 52 -9.71 -0.23 -3.67
C GLY A 52 -8.77 -1.29 -4.25
N VAL A 53 -7.55 -1.33 -3.72
CA VAL A 53 -6.49 -2.26 -4.14
C VAL A 53 -6.02 -3.15 -2.98
N PRO A 54 -5.61 -4.41 -3.25
CA PRO A 54 -5.73 -5.11 -4.54
C PRO A 54 -7.19 -5.50 -4.83
N SER A 55 -7.61 -5.41 -6.11
CA SER A 55 -8.89 -5.94 -6.59
C SER A 55 -8.64 -6.98 -7.67
N ILE A 56 -9.28 -8.14 -7.56
CA ILE A 56 -9.04 -9.29 -8.44
C ILE A 56 -10.31 -9.55 -9.24
N TYR A 57 -10.17 -9.59 -10.56
CA TYR A 57 -11.26 -9.84 -11.48
C TYR A 57 -10.91 -11.02 -12.39
N LEU A 58 -11.89 -11.88 -12.63
CA LEU A 58 -11.82 -12.87 -13.70
C LEU A 58 -12.48 -12.26 -14.94
N LEU A 59 -11.71 -12.14 -16.01
CA LEU A 59 -12.19 -11.61 -17.28
C LEU A 59 -12.36 -12.73 -18.29
N HIS A 60 -13.46 -12.68 -19.04
CA HIS A 60 -13.68 -13.53 -20.21
C HIS A 60 -14.06 -12.63 -21.38
N ASN A 61 -13.33 -12.76 -22.50
CA ASN A 61 -13.52 -11.96 -23.70
C ASN A 61 -13.58 -10.44 -23.42
N GLY A 62 -12.69 -9.95 -22.55
CA GLY A 62 -12.58 -8.53 -22.18
C GLY A 62 -13.66 -7.99 -21.25
N ARG A 63 -14.58 -8.82 -20.75
CA ARG A 63 -15.62 -8.43 -19.78
C ARG A 63 -15.35 -9.05 -18.41
N PRO A 64 -15.59 -8.32 -17.30
CA PRO A 64 -15.46 -8.88 -15.97
C PRO A 64 -16.63 -9.85 -15.71
N VAL A 65 -16.31 -11.12 -15.48
CA VAL A 65 -17.31 -12.17 -15.19
C VAL A 65 -17.51 -12.31 -13.68
N ALA A 66 -16.42 -12.22 -12.92
CA ALA A 66 -16.46 -12.38 -11.47
C ALA A 66 -15.41 -11.48 -10.79
N LYS A 67 -15.70 -11.10 -9.55
CA LYS A 67 -14.79 -10.37 -8.67
C LYS A 67 -14.53 -11.22 -7.42
N TYR A 68 -13.28 -11.31 -7.00
CA TYR A 68 -12.92 -11.95 -5.74
C TYR A 68 -13.30 -11.03 -4.58
N ASN A 69 -14.13 -11.52 -3.65
CA ASN A 69 -14.70 -10.71 -2.56
C ASN A 69 -14.36 -11.24 -1.15
N LYS A 70 -13.47 -12.22 -1.01
CA LYS A 70 -13.06 -12.71 0.32
C LYS A 70 -12.11 -11.70 0.97
N THR A 71 -12.22 -11.53 2.28
CA THR A 71 -11.40 -10.59 3.07
C THR A 71 -9.91 -10.94 3.01
N GLU A 72 -9.60 -12.23 3.12
CA GLU A 72 -8.23 -12.73 3.05
C GLU A 72 -7.94 -13.30 1.66
N ILE A 73 -6.84 -12.83 1.08
CA ILE A 73 -6.32 -13.35 -0.17
C ILE A 73 -5.39 -14.51 0.20
N THR A 74 -5.90 -15.73 0.14
CA THR A 74 -5.13 -16.97 0.32
C THR A 74 -4.99 -17.67 -1.03
N LEU A 75 -3.94 -18.47 -1.21
CA LEU A 75 -3.71 -19.16 -2.48
C LEU A 75 -4.81 -20.20 -2.74
N ASP A 76 -5.22 -20.93 -1.70
CA ASP A 76 -6.34 -21.87 -1.74
C ASP A 76 -7.67 -21.17 -2.11
N GLY A 77 -7.94 -20.01 -1.52
CA GLY A 77 -9.13 -19.23 -1.82
C GLY A 77 -9.18 -18.74 -3.27
N LEU A 78 -8.03 -18.35 -3.83
CA LEU A 78 -7.90 -17.97 -5.24
C LEU A 78 -8.07 -19.16 -6.17
N ALA A 79 -7.48 -20.31 -5.85
CA ALA A 79 -7.61 -21.52 -6.65
C ALA A 79 -9.06 -22.03 -6.65
N GLU A 80 -9.73 -22.03 -5.50
CA GLU A 80 -11.16 -22.35 -5.38
C GLU A 80 -12.01 -21.40 -6.24
N PHE A 81 -11.72 -20.09 -6.18
CA PHE A 81 -12.42 -19.10 -7.01
C PHE A 81 -12.23 -19.36 -8.50
N ILE A 82 -11.01 -19.64 -8.96
CA ILE A 82 -10.76 -19.97 -10.38
C ILE A 82 -11.48 -21.25 -10.77
N LYS A 83 -11.36 -22.30 -9.97
CA LYS A 83 -12.00 -23.60 -10.21
C LYS A 83 -13.52 -23.46 -10.29
N ALA A 84 -14.13 -22.65 -9.43
CA ALA A 84 -15.57 -22.42 -9.42
C ALA A 84 -16.09 -21.80 -10.73
N PHE A 85 -15.32 -20.91 -11.37
CA PHE A 85 -15.75 -20.23 -12.60
C PHE A 85 -15.23 -20.86 -13.89
N THR A 86 -14.08 -21.55 -13.86
CA THR A 86 -13.42 -22.07 -15.07
C THR A 86 -13.42 -23.60 -15.13
N LEU A 87 -13.74 -24.29 -14.03
CA LEU A 87 -13.62 -25.75 -13.87
C LEU A 87 -12.20 -26.30 -14.12
N ILE A 88 -11.20 -25.42 -14.08
CA ILE A 88 -9.81 -25.77 -14.28
C ILE A 88 -9.19 -26.17 -12.93
N GLU A 89 -8.51 -27.31 -12.91
CA GLU A 89 -7.70 -27.74 -11.76
C GLU A 89 -6.29 -27.13 -11.83
N PRO A 90 -5.67 -26.78 -10.68
CA PRO A 90 -4.30 -26.30 -10.63
C PRO A 90 -3.32 -27.40 -11.05
N TYR A 91 -2.27 -27.04 -11.79
CA TYR A 91 -1.28 -27.96 -12.35
C TYR A 91 -0.50 -28.76 -11.28
N SER A 92 -0.38 -28.24 -10.05
CA SER A 92 0.39 -28.89 -8.97
C SER A 92 -0.46 -29.69 -7.96
N SER A 93 -1.70 -30.04 -8.28
CA SER A 93 -2.55 -30.88 -7.41
C SER A 93 -2.22 -32.38 -7.48
N SER A 94 -1.21 -32.80 -8.26
CA SER A 94 -0.87 -34.21 -8.49
C SER A 94 0.28 -34.76 -7.64
N THR A 95 0.51 -34.25 -6.42
CA THR A 95 1.47 -34.86 -5.49
C THR A 95 0.78 -35.16 -4.16
N ASN A 96 0.22 -36.38 -4.11
CA ASN A 96 -0.20 -37.14 -2.93
C ASN A 96 -1.46 -36.69 -2.17
N GLU A 97 -2.36 -37.68 -2.04
CA GLU A 97 -3.59 -37.70 -1.27
C GLU A 97 -3.33 -37.46 0.22
N SER A 98 -3.36 -36.20 0.67
CA SER A 98 -3.78 -35.74 2.01
C SER A 98 -3.42 -34.26 2.16
N ASN A 99 -4.37 -33.38 1.85
CA ASN A 99 -4.25 -31.91 1.79
C ASN A 99 -3.23 -31.39 0.74
N PRO A 100 -3.66 -31.10 -0.50
CA PRO A 100 -2.84 -30.32 -1.43
C PRO A 100 -2.85 -28.86 -0.95
N SER A 101 -2.09 -28.55 0.11
CA SER A 101 -1.89 -27.17 0.52
C SER A 101 -1.15 -26.46 -0.60
N LEU A 102 -1.81 -25.49 -1.25
CA LEU A 102 -1.16 -24.68 -2.26
C LEU A 102 -0.21 -23.73 -1.54
N VAL A 103 1.08 -24.04 -1.59
CA VAL A 103 2.12 -23.26 -0.92
C VAL A 103 2.73 -22.25 -1.88
N VAL A 104 2.95 -21.03 -1.36
CA VAL A 104 3.75 -19.99 -2.02
C VAL A 104 5.22 -20.38 -1.87
N ILE A 105 5.92 -20.52 -2.98
CA ILE A 105 7.33 -20.90 -3.03
C ILE A 105 8.18 -19.62 -3.03
N GLU A 106 9.41 -19.69 -2.56
CA GLU A 106 10.36 -18.56 -2.58
C GLU A 106 10.51 -17.93 -3.98
N SER A 107 10.49 -18.75 -5.03
CA SER A 107 10.54 -18.29 -6.43
C SER A 107 9.33 -17.44 -6.84
N ASP A 108 8.19 -17.56 -6.15
CA ASP A 108 7.01 -16.74 -6.42
C ASP A 108 7.18 -15.31 -5.86
N SER A 109 8.07 -15.11 -4.88
CA SER A 109 8.39 -13.78 -4.33
C SER A 109 9.25 -12.96 -5.30
N GLU A 110 10.08 -13.62 -6.10
CA GLU A 110 10.92 -13.02 -7.16
C GLU A 110 10.26 -13.03 -8.54
N GLY A 111 8.97 -13.41 -8.59
CA GLY A 111 8.21 -13.54 -9.83
C GLY A 111 8.04 -12.23 -10.60
N PRO A 112 7.43 -12.27 -11.79
CA PRO A 112 7.31 -11.11 -12.68
C PRO A 112 6.56 -9.93 -12.06
N LEU A 113 5.64 -10.19 -11.13
CA LEU A 113 5.00 -9.15 -10.32
C LEU A 113 5.83 -8.92 -9.05
N VAL A 114 6.78 -7.99 -9.13
CA VAL A 114 7.47 -7.44 -7.96
C VAL A 114 6.87 -6.09 -7.62
N ILE A 115 6.43 -5.93 -6.37
CA ILE A 115 5.91 -4.67 -5.84
C ILE A 115 6.98 -4.09 -4.92
N VAL A 116 7.66 -3.05 -5.39
CA VAL A 116 8.68 -2.36 -4.59
C VAL A 116 8.03 -1.18 -3.88
N ILE A 117 8.34 -1.01 -2.59
CA ILE A 117 7.90 0.16 -1.82
C ILE A 117 8.65 1.39 -2.32
N GLU A 118 8.09 2.10 -3.30
CA GLU A 118 8.65 3.37 -3.76
C GLU A 118 8.29 4.50 -2.78
N ASN A 119 9.25 4.94 -1.97
CA ASN A 119 9.07 6.04 -1.05
C ASN A 119 9.11 7.39 -1.80
N ARG A 120 8.00 7.78 -2.43
CA ARG A 120 7.87 9.11 -3.05
C ARG A 120 7.51 10.15 -2.00
N THR A 121 8.34 11.18 -1.89
CA THR A 121 8.02 12.35 -1.06
C THR A 121 6.87 13.15 -1.70
N ASN A 122 5.80 13.39 -0.93
CA ASN A 122 4.69 14.21 -1.39
C ASN A 122 5.05 15.71 -1.25
N TYR A 123 5.58 16.30 -2.32
CA TYR A 123 5.97 17.71 -2.35
C TYR A 123 4.80 18.67 -2.06
N LEU A 124 3.57 18.32 -2.44
CA LEU A 124 2.39 19.14 -2.18
C LEU A 124 2.07 19.20 -0.68
N LEU A 125 2.27 18.08 0.03
CA LEU A 125 2.15 18.04 1.49
C LEU A 125 3.23 18.92 2.15
N VAL A 126 4.48 18.84 1.68
CA VAL A 126 5.58 19.67 2.19
C VAL A 126 5.25 21.16 1.98
N PHE A 127 4.77 21.51 0.79
CA PHE A 127 4.35 22.88 0.49
C PHE A 127 3.19 23.35 1.40
N SER A 128 2.20 22.50 1.63
CA SER A 128 1.08 22.80 2.55
C SER A 128 1.56 23.06 3.97
N TRP A 129 2.52 22.29 4.47
CA TRP A 129 3.11 22.49 5.79
C TRP A 129 3.84 23.82 5.89
N ILE A 130 4.66 24.16 4.89
CA ILE A 130 5.37 25.44 4.83
C ILE A 130 4.37 26.59 4.83
N PHE A 131 3.32 26.51 4.01
CA PHE A 131 2.27 27.52 3.94
C PHE A 131 1.57 27.71 5.29
N CYS A 132 1.14 26.62 5.93
CA CYS A 132 0.52 26.66 7.25
C CYS A 132 1.45 27.31 8.30
N LEU A 133 2.74 26.93 8.31
CA LEU A 133 3.72 27.51 9.23
C LEU A 133 3.92 29.01 9.00
N ILE A 134 3.97 29.47 7.75
CA ILE A 134 4.09 30.89 7.42
C ILE A 134 2.86 31.67 7.92
N VAL A 135 1.66 31.16 7.66
CA VAL A 135 0.42 31.79 8.11
C VAL A 135 0.37 31.85 9.64
N VAL A 136 0.67 30.74 10.33
CA VAL A 136 0.73 30.69 11.80
C VAL A 136 1.77 31.67 12.34
N ALA A 137 2.96 31.75 11.73
CA ALA A 137 4.00 32.68 12.13
C ALA A 137 3.59 34.15 11.92
N TYR A 138 2.91 34.45 10.83
CA TYR A 138 2.40 35.79 10.53
C TYR A 138 1.34 36.22 11.55
N TYR A 139 0.34 35.38 11.80
CA TYR A 139 -0.71 35.68 12.80
C TYR A 139 -0.15 35.74 14.22
N SER A 140 0.79 34.86 14.57
CA SER A 140 1.46 34.89 15.87
C SER A 140 2.25 36.18 16.06
N SER A 141 3.00 36.62 15.04
CA SER A 141 3.78 37.86 15.11
C SER A 141 2.91 39.11 15.26
N ARG A 142 1.70 39.11 14.70
CA ARG A 142 0.74 40.21 14.86
C ARG A 142 -0.05 40.11 16.18
N SER A 143 -0.19 38.91 16.72
CA SER A 143 -0.96 38.67 17.93
C SER A 143 -0.17 39.04 19.18
N THR A 144 -0.79 39.79 20.09
CA THR A 144 -0.25 40.10 21.42
C THR A 144 0.09 38.84 22.23
N PHE A 145 -0.43 37.68 21.84
CA PHE A 145 -0.15 36.40 22.46
C PHE A 145 1.32 35.98 22.35
N PHE A 146 1.99 36.26 21.22
CA PHE A 146 3.39 35.88 21.04
C PHE A 146 4.34 36.76 21.86
N HIS A 147 3.98 38.03 22.04
CA HIS A 147 4.65 38.90 23.01
C HIS A 147 4.49 38.36 24.43
N LYS A 148 3.26 38.00 24.85
CA LYS A 148 3.01 37.39 26.17
C LYS A 148 3.80 36.11 26.39
N ILE A 149 3.87 35.20 25.41
CA ILE A 149 4.67 33.97 25.51
C ILE A 149 6.17 34.29 25.64
N LYS A 150 6.69 35.21 24.82
CA LYS A 150 8.10 35.63 24.93
C LYS A 150 8.41 36.19 26.31
N ASP A 151 7.52 37.01 26.84
CA ASP A 151 7.67 37.60 28.16
C ASP A 151 7.62 36.52 29.25
N HIS A 152 6.70 35.55 29.15
CA HIS A 152 6.64 34.41 30.07
C HIS A 152 7.88 33.51 30.05
N ILE A 153 8.43 33.21 28.86
CA ILE A 153 9.67 32.42 28.75
C ILE A 153 10.83 33.18 29.38
N ARG A 154 10.89 34.50 29.19
CA ARG A 154 11.94 35.34 29.76
C ARG A 154 11.85 35.42 31.28
N ILE A 155 10.63 35.52 31.80
CA ILE A 155 10.35 35.48 33.25
C ILE A 155 10.77 34.12 33.83
N MET A 156 10.33 33.01 33.23
CA MET A 156 10.70 31.67 33.68
C MET A 156 12.22 31.42 33.63
N TRP A 157 12.92 31.91 32.60
CA TRP A 157 14.37 31.78 32.50
C TRP A 157 15.08 32.52 33.64
N ASN A 158 14.64 33.75 33.94
CA ASN A 158 15.20 34.55 35.01
C ASN A 158 14.92 33.92 36.39
N GLU A 159 13.70 33.43 36.62
CA GLU A 159 13.31 32.73 37.85
C GLU A 159 14.12 31.43 38.05
N ALA A 160 14.34 30.66 36.98
CA ALA A 160 15.18 29.46 37.03
C ALA A 160 16.65 29.80 37.36
N GLN A 161 17.15 30.93 36.86
CA GLN A 161 18.52 31.37 37.14
C GLN A 161 18.66 31.81 38.61
N THR A 162 17.70 32.54 39.17
CA THR A 162 17.75 32.99 40.57
C THR A 162 17.65 31.82 41.56
N VAL A 163 16.79 30.84 41.30
CA VAL A 163 16.64 29.64 42.15
C VAL A 163 17.93 28.80 42.16
N ASN A 164 18.62 28.67 41.02
CA ASN A 164 19.88 27.94 40.94
C ASN A 164 21.03 28.62 41.70
N HIS A 165 20.98 29.95 41.89
CA HIS A 165 21.98 30.67 42.67
C HIS A 165 21.75 30.55 44.19
N GLU A 166 20.51 30.48 44.66
CA GLU A 166 20.19 30.31 46.09
C GLU A 166 20.48 28.89 46.63
N HIS A 167 20.52 27.88 45.77
CA HIS A 167 20.85 26.49 46.15
C HIS A 167 22.35 26.14 46.05
N ALA A 168 23.19 27.08 45.62
CA ALA A 168 24.64 26.89 45.45
C ALA A 168 25.47 27.53 46.59
N GLU A 169 24.82 28.18 47.56
CA GLU A 169 25.38 28.58 48.86
C GLU A 169 24.96 27.61 49.96
#